data_AF-A0A2A2WZW5-F1
#
_entry.id   AF-A0A2A2WZW5-F1
#
_cell.length_a   1.000
_cell.length_b   1.000
_cell.length_c   1.000
_cell.angle_alpha   90.00
_cell.angle_beta   90.00
_cell.angle_gamma   90.00
#
_symmetry.space_group_name_H-M   'P 1'
#
loop_
_entity.id
_entity.type
_entity.pdbx_description
1 polymer ?
#
loop_
_entity_poly.entity_id
_entity_poly.type
_entity_poly.pdbx_seq_one_letter_code
_entity_poly.pdbx_strand_id
1 'polypeptide(L)' 'MLNTKKSVAATTEQQKNINNINLNTLFNFTKSLDSDVEKFLVIKAFYQLNYFDLEPNDRNSLEELLKPIGGTK' A
#
# COMPACT_ATOMS: atom_id res chain seq x y z
N MET A 1 13.78 28.54 25.50
CA MET A 1 12.68 27.91 24.73
C MET A 1 13.28 27.32 23.46
N LEU A 2 13.45 25.99 23.40
CA LEU A 2 13.97 25.32 22.21
C LEU A 2 12.87 25.26 21.14
N ASN A 3 13.20 25.71 19.95
CA ASN A 3 12.28 25.94 18.85
C ASN A 3 11.96 24.60 18.15
N THR A 4 11.07 23.78 18.72
CA THR A 4 10.73 22.43 18.23
C THR A 4 9.85 22.38 16.97
N LYS A 5 9.54 23.52 16.35
CA LYS A 5 8.59 23.58 15.20
C LYS A 5 9.18 23.25 13.83
N LYS A 6 10.50 23.10 13.67
CA LYS A 6 11.14 22.84 12.36
C LYS A 6 11.40 21.37 12.03
N SER A 7 11.19 20.45 12.98
CA SER A 7 11.59 19.04 12.78
C SER A 7 10.53 18.20 12.06
N VAL A 8 9.25 18.59 12.07
CA VAL A 8 8.16 17.76 11.51
C VAL A 8 7.97 18.02 10.00
N ALA A 9 8.09 19.27 9.56
CA ALA A 9 7.88 19.64 8.15
C ALA A 9 9.00 19.12 7.22
N ALA A 10 10.26 19.15 7.67
CA ALA A 10 11.40 18.70 6.87
C ALA A 10 11.38 17.17 6.65
N THR A 11 10.89 16.40 7.63
CA THR A 11 10.67 14.95 7.46
C THR A 11 9.53 14.68 6.49
N THR A 12 8.46 15.47 6.48
CA THR A 12 7.35 15.30 5.54
C THR A 12 7.76 15.58 4.08
N GLU A 13 8.64 16.54 3.84
CA GLU A 13 9.14 16.83 2.48
C GLU A 13 10.14 15.78 1.96
N GLN A 14 11.00 15.22 2.83
CA GLN A 14 11.88 14.10 2.44
C GLN A 14 11.12 12.78 2.30
N GLN A 15 10.13 12.49 3.17
CA GLN A 15 9.29 11.29 3.06
C GLN A 15 8.40 11.27 1.83
N LYS A 16 7.91 12.46 1.39
CA LYS A 16 7.15 12.60 0.13
C LYS A 16 7.89 12.01 -1.09
N ASN A 17 9.22 11.87 -1.03
CA ASN A 17 10.04 11.38 -2.14
C ASN A 17 10.58 9.95 -1.92
N ILE A 18 10.28 9.30 -0.79
CA ILE A 18 10.78 7.96 -0.44
C ILE A 18 9.72 6.88 -0.67
N ASN A 19 8.43 7.21 -0.56
CA ASN A 19 7.33 6.24 -0.70
C ASN A 19 6.81 6.15 -2.15
N ASN A 20 7.69 5.92 -3.13
CA ASN A 20 7.24 5.59 -4.48
C ASN A 20 6.79 4.13 -4.51
N ILE A 21 5.56 3.89 -4.04
CA ILE A 21 4.98 2.57 -3.90
C ILE A 21 4.89 1.90 -5.28
N ASN A 22 5.65 0.82 -5.47
CA ASN A 22 5.69 0.11 -6.75
C ASN A 22 4.80 -1.13 -6.72
N LEU A 23 3.59 -1.02 -7.28
CA LEU A 23 2.66 -2.14 -7.42
C LEU A 23 3.22 -3.31 -8.24
N ASN A 24 4.11 -3.07 -9.21
CA ASN A 24 4.70 -4.16 -9.97
C ASN A 24 5.55 -5.08 -9.09
N THR A 25 6.23 -4.53 -8.08
CA THR A 25 6.98 -5.34 -7.11
C THR A 25 6.04 -6.21 -6.28
N LEU A 26 4.94 -5.63 -5.78
CA LEU A 26 3.91 -6.38 -5.06
C LEU A 26 3.36 -7.52 -5.93
N PHE A 27 2.96 -7.23 -7.17
CA PHE A 27 2.35 -8.22 -8.04
C PHE A 27 3.32 -9.34 -8.43
N ASN A 28 4.58 -9.00 -8.72
CA ASN A 28 5.59 -10.01 -9.02
C ASN A 28 5.88 -10.91 -7.82
N PHE A 29 5.89 -10.37 -6.59
CA PHE A 29 5.98 -11.18 -5.37
C PHE A 29 4.75 -12.09 -5.21
N THR A 30 3.53 -11.58 -5.42
CA THR A 30 2.33 -12.43 -5.30
C THR A 30 2.25 -13.56 -6.33
N LYS A 31 2.91 -13.42 -7.49
CA LYS A 31 3.00 -14.51 -8.49
C LYS A 31 3.84 -15.69 -8.01
N SER A 32 4.78 -15.48 -7.08
CA SER A 32 5.58 -16.56 -6.50
C SER A 32 4.91 -17.25 -5.31
N LEU A 33 3.71 -16.80 -4.90
CA LEU A 33 2.94 -17.43 -3.85
C LEU A 33 2.01 -18.47 -4.47
N ASP A 34 1.97 -19.67 -3.91
CA ASP A 34 1.13 -20.75 -4.43
C ASP A 34 -0.33 -20.65 -3.94
N SER A 35 -0.54 -20.05 -2.75
CA SER A 35 -1.85 -19.96 -2.11
C SER A 35 -2.56 -18.65 -2.42
N ASP A 36 -3.80 -18.72 -2.90
CA ASP A 36 -4.65 -17.54 -3.13
C ASP A 36 -4.97 -16.81 -1.81
N VAL A 37 -4.99 -17.53 -0.68
CA VAL A 37 -5.14 -16.92 0.65
C VAL A 37 -3.90 -16.09 1.01
N GLU A 38 -2.70 -16.59 0.73
CA GLU A 38 -1.45 -15.84 0.99
C GLU A 38 -1.36 -14.60 0.12
N LYS A 39 -1.67 -14.72 -1.19
CA LYS A 39 -1.76 -13.57 -2.10
C LYS A 39 -2.72 -12.52 -1.56
N PHE A 40 -3.93 -12.94 -1.16
CA PHE A 40 -4.93 -12.04 -0.60
C PHE A 40 -4.43 -11.33 0.66
N LEU A 41 -3.83 -12.06 1.61
CA LEU A 41 -3.33 -11.48 2.86
C LEU A 41 -2.20 -10.48 2.62
N VAL A 42 -1.28 -10.77 1.70
CA VAL A 42 -0.18 -9.89 1.33
C VAL A 42 -0.70 -8.60 0.67
N ILE A 43 -1.62 -8.71 -0.28
CA ILE A 43 -2.26 -7.56 -0.93
C ILE A 43 -3.02 -6.72 0.11
N LYS A 44 -3.73 -7.37 1.05
CA LYS A 44 -4.50 -6.67 2.10
C LYS A 44 -3.58 -5.91 3.06
N ALA A 45 -2.52 -6.55 3.54
CA ALA A 45 -1.55 -5.92 4.43
C ALA A 45 -0.86 -4.73 3.74
N PHE A 46 -0.45 -4.91 2.49
CA PHE A 46 0.14 -3.84 1.69
C PHE A 46 -0.81 -2.65 1.53
N TYR A 47 -2.06 -2.90 1.14
CA TYR A 47 -3.07 -1.85 0.97
C TYR A 47 -3.29 -1.07 2.28
N GLN A 48 -3.41 -1.76 3.42
CA GLN A 48 -3.65 -1.10 4.71
C GLN A 48 -2.46 -0.25 5.18
N LEU A 49 -1.23 -0.73 4.99
CA LEU A 49 -0.03 -0.02 5.40
C LEU A 49 0.24 1.23 4.54
N ASN A 50 -0.22 1.22 3.29
CA ASN A 50 0.13 2.23 2.30
C ASN A 50 -1.07 3.08 1.85
N TYR A 51 -2.26 2.91 2.44
CA TYR A 51 -3.52 3.49 1.95
C TYR A 51 -3.45 4.99 1.63
N PHE A 52 -2.81 5.78 2.50
CA PHE A 52 -2.73 7.24 2.35
C PHE A 52 -1.69 7.69 1.31
N ASP A 53 -0.73 6.82 1.01
CA ASP A 53 0.35 7.10 0.06
C ASP A 53 0.03 6.57 -1.36
N LEU A 54 -0.99 5.71 -1.50
CA LEU A 54 -1.43 5.18 -2.79
C LEU A 54 -2.21 6.21 -3.62
N GLU A 55 -1.91 6.25 -4.92
CA GLU A 55 -2.72 6.99 -5.88
C GLU A 55 -4.15 6.43 -5.92
N PRO A 56 -5.17 7.24 -6.27
CA PRO A 56 -6.55 6.77 -6.37
C PRO A 56 -6.72 5.56 -7.31
N ASN A 57 -5.99 5.52 -8.43
CA ASN A 57 -6.04 4.42 -9.39
C ASN A 57 -5.46 3.12 -8.81
N ASP A 58 -4.38 3.23 -8.04
CA ASP A 58 -3.75 2.11 -7.37
C ASP A 58 -4.65 1.54 -6.26
N ARG A 59 -5.31 2.43 -5.50
CA ARG A 59 -6.32 2.02 -4.51
C ARG A 59 -7.46 1.24 -5.15
N ASN A 60 -8.04 1.76 -6.23
CA ASN A 60 -9.12 1.08 -6.94
C ASN A 60 -8.67 -0.30 -7.44
N SER A 61 -7.46 -0.40 -7.98
CA SER A 61 -6.91 -1.67 -8.49
C SER A 61 -6.73 -2.69 -7.36
N LEU A 62 -6.23 -2.27 -6.21
CA LEU A 62 -6.07 -3.14 -5.04
C LEU A 62 -7.42 -3.51 -4.41
N GLU A 63 -8.39 -2.60 -4.37
CA GLU A 63 -9.73 -2.86 -3.86
C GLU A 63 -10.48 -3.92 -4.67
N GLU A 64 -10.36 -3.91 -6.00
CA GLU A 64 -10.90 -4.97 -6.85
C GLU A 64 -10.32 -6.35 -6.50
N LEU A 65 -9.01 -6.43 -6.22
CA LEU A 65 -8.32 -7.67 -5.83
C LEU A 65 -8.68 -8.12 -4.41
N LEU A 66 -9.11 -7.19 -3.56
CA LEU A 66 -9.53 -7.45 -2.19
C LEU A 66 -11.03 -7.74 -2.04
N LYS A 67 -11.79 -7.68 -3.14
CA LYS A 67 -13.18 -8.13 -3.12
C LYS A 67 -13.23 -9.61 -2.72
N PRO A 68 -14.26 -10.02 -1.96
CA PRO A 68 -14.43 -11.42 -1.60
C PRO A 68 -14.40 -12.32 -2.85
N ILE A 69 -13.56 -13.36 -2.83
CA ILE A 69 -13.43 -14.34 -3.93
C ILE A 69 -14.70 -15.23 -4.04
N GLY A 70 -15.65 -15.11 -3.10
CA GLY A 70 -16.98 -15.69 -3.18
C GLY A 70 -18.03 -14.59 -3.11
N GLY A 71 -18.80 -14.41 -4.17
CA GLY A 71 -19.93 -13.49 -4.20
C GLY A 71 -20.85 -13.75 -3.01
N THR A 72 -21.11 -12.71 -2.22
CA THR A 72 -22.32 -12.66 -1.42
C THR A 72 -23.48 -12.65 -2.40
N LYS A 73 -24.11 -13.81 -2.57
CA LYS A 73 -25.51 -13.89 -3.01
C LYS A 73 -26.42 -13.37 -1.91
#